data_AF-A0AB36DNM5-F1
#
_entry.id   AF-A0AB36DNM5-F1
#
_cell.length_a   1.000
_cell.length_b   1.000
_cell.length_c   1.000
_cell.angle_alpha   90.00
_cell.angle_beta   90.00
_cell.angle_gamma   90.00
#
_symmetry.space_group_name_H-M   'P 1'
#
loop_
_entity.id
_entity.type
_entity.pdbx_description
1 polymer ?
#
loop_
_entity_poly.entity_id
_entity_poly.type
_entity_poly.pdbx_seq_one_letter_code
_entity_poly.pdbx_strand_id
1 'polypeptide(L)'
;MLHAISHLNLNERRLVLMLATVVRGAVELNPTQKTFIITAEEFGTMFEIPQKRQYETLESVSKSLHGKVFYFWDFEANAKQAQITKKGKRVDEVGMSWVGKATYRHGEGKVELLLIDDVIEMLCIFDKHNTFTKHKKEWIFKLGAYGIILLQQMVVADHSDNVFKDEKGQIIDPYLRTVNYTIEFLRNKFDCVNTYPIFSDFKRYVLDKAIKDIHQHTPYRIEYKKVSEKRQVVSLDFIFKNTEAVVPKKVEDKDKIINWSNFKMTTKQLSMFADKIATATGDNAEKVVERLADVCRQERYVEQLQELGFKPSAWYDDDEVKAMQATHKQRQTLKQYELVKQQEREEAEKRAAEKAEIERQQALAKIGWFDAVMKYDALDDDSQAAVQQAYISRLDADKAKAAKSKFALAKRLRVDATATAVDYHQVFIDIINLL
;
A
#
# COMPACT_ATOMS: atom_id res chain seq x y z
N MET A 1 -1.27 -7.15 -5.04
CA MET A 1 -1.86 -7.64 -6.31
C MET A 1 -1.04 -7.31 -7.57
N LEU A 2 -0.82 -6.04 -7.97
CA LEU A 2 -0.12 -5.73 -9.24
C LEU A 2 1.25 -6.40 -9.38
N HIS A 3 2.02 -6.44 -8.29
CA HIS A 3 3.27 -7.18 -8.23
C HIS A 3 3.08 -8.67 -8.59
N ALA A 4 2.11 -9.35 -7.96
CA ALA A 4 1.78 -10.74 -8.27
C ALA A 4 1.34 -10.94 -9.74
N ILE A 5 0.57 -10.00 -10.31
CA ILE A 5 0.17 -10.01 -11.74
C ILE A 5 1.39 -9.90 -12.66
N SER A 6 2.45 -9.17 -12.27
CA SER A 6 3.63 -8.99 -13.11
C SER A 6 4.37 -10.30 -13.42
N HIS A 7 4.29 -11.30 -12.53
CA HIS A 7 4.85 -12.64 -12.71
C HIS A 7 4.01 -13.58 -13.59
N LEU A 8 2.82 -13.13 -13.99
CA LEU A 8 1.97 -13.84 -14.93
C LEU A 8 2.42 -13.58 -16.38
N ASN A 9 2.25 -14.56 -17.26
CA ASN A 9 2.40 -14.37 -18.69
C ASN A 9 1.21 -13.57 -19.25
N LEU A 10 1.29 -13.14 -20.52
CA LEU A 10 0.26 -12.31 -21.14
C LEU A 10 -1.15 -12.88 -20.99
N ASN A 11 -1.33 -14.16 -21.32
CA ASN A 11 -2.65 -14.77 -21.34
C ASN A 11 -3.17 -15.05 -19.92
N GLU A 12 -2.30 -15.36 -18.97
CA GLU A 12 -2.65 -15.46 -17.55
C GLU A 12 -3.11 -14.11 -16.97
N ARG A 13 -2.44 -13.01 -17.32
CA ARG A 13 -2.87 -11.67 -16.92
C ARG A 13 -4.25 -11.34 -17.49
N ARG A 14 -4.48 -11.67 -18.76
CA ARG A 14 -5.79 -11.53 -19.41
C ARG A 14 -6.87 -12.27 -18.63
N LEU A 15 -6.61 -13.52 -18.25
CA LEU A 15 -7.55 -14.32 -17.45
C LEU A 15 -7.80 -13.69 -16.07
N VAL A 16 -6.77 -13.22 -15.37
CA VAL A 16 -6.94 -12.54 -14.07
C VAL A 16 -7.72 -11.23 -14.19
N LEU A 17 -7.50 -10.45 -15.25
CA LEU A 17 -8.24 -9.20 -15.50
C LEU A 17 -9.72 -9.46 -15.79
N MET A 18 -10.03 -10.52 -16.56
CA MET A 18 -11.40 -10.97 -16.80
C MET A 18 -12.05 -11.51 -15.51
N LEU A 19 -11.32 -12.30 -14.73
CA LEU A 19 -11.78 -12.77 -13.42
C LEU A 19 -12.09 -11.59 -12.48
N ALA A 20 -11.25 -10.56 -12.44
CA ALA A 20 -11.51 -9.38 -11.61
C ALA A 20 -12.85 -8.70 -11.96
N THR A 21 -13.28 -8.75 -13.22
CA THR A 21 -14.60 -8.24 -13.65
C THR A 21 -15.75 -9.19 -13.29
N VAL A 22 -15.59 -10.48 -13.58
CA VAL A 22 -16.63 -11.49 -13.35
C VAL A 22 -16.90 -11.69 -11.86
N VAL A 23 -15.82 -11.81 -11.07
CA VAL A 23 -15.89 -12.03 -9.62
C VAL A 23 -16.64 -10.91 -8.94
N ARG A 24 -16.36 -9.64 -9.28
CA ARG A 24 -17.05 -8.52 -8.65
C ARG A 24 -18.54 -8.51 -8.94
N GLY A 25 -18.93 -8.60 -10.22
CA GLY A 25 -20.34 -8.59 -10.59
C GLY A 25 -21.11 -9.75 -9.95
N ALA A 26 -20.47 -10.91 -9.83
CA ALA A 26 -21.05 -12.07 -9.17
C ALA A 26 -21.13 -11.92 -7.64
N VAL A 27 -20.08 -11.41 -6.99
CA VAL A 27 -20.03 -11.25 -5.52
C VAL A 27 -20.95 -10.12 -5.03
N GLU A 28 -21.17 -9.08 -5.85
CA GLU A 28 -22.18 -8.05 -5.58
C GLU A 28 -23.60 -8.62 -5.50
N LEU A 29 -23.89 -9.65 -6.31
CA LEU A 29 -25.18 -10.34 -6.31
C LEU A 29 -25.24 -11.47 -5.27
N ASN A 30 -24.15 -12.20 -5.10
CA ASN A 30 -24.04 -13.31 -4.16
C ASN A 30 -22.66 -13.29 -3.46
N PRO A 31 -22.56 -12.74 -2.24
CA PRO A 31 -21.31 -12.64 -1.49
C PRO A 31 -20.63 -13.98 -1.17
N THR A 32 -21.35 -15.09 -1.25
CA THR A 32 -20.83 -16.43 -0.94
C THR A 32 -20.34 -17.20 -2.17
N GLN A 33 -20.43 -16.60 -3.36
CA GLN A 33 -20.04 -17.25 -4.60
C GLN A 33 -18.51 -17.42 -4.69
N LYS A 34 -18.08 -18.68 -4.85
CA LYS A 34 -16.65 -19.03 -4.97
C LYS A 34 -16.26 -19.63 -6.32
N THR A 35 -17.25 -20.02 -7.13
CA THR A 35 -17.04 -20.62 -8.45
C THR A 35 -17.48 -19.65 -9.54
N PHE A 36 -16.63 -19.46 -10.54
CA PHE A 36 -16.84 -18.52 -11.63
C PHE A 36 -16.63 -19.23 -12.96
N ILE A 37 -17.48 -18.92 -13.94
CA ILE A 37 -17.46 -19.53 -15.26
C ILE A 37 -16.91 -18.51 -16.26
N ILE A 38 -15.99 -18.96 -17.10
CA ILE A 38 -15.48 -18.18 -18.22
C ILE A 38 -15.63 -19.01 -19.50
N THR A 39 -16.23 -18.42 -20.53
CA THR A 39 -16.32 -19.04 -21.85
C THR A 39 -15.15 -18.62 -22.74
N ALA A 40 -14.75 -19.51 -23.65
CA ALA A 40 -13.71 -19.25 -24.63
C ALA A 40 -14.11 -18.14 -25.61
N GLU A 41 -15.41 -18.02 -25.90
CA GLU A 41 -15.97 -16.98 -26.75
C GLU A 41 -15.84 -15.59 -26.10
N GLU A 42 -16.26 -15.44 -24.84
CA GLU A 42 -16.12 -14.17 -24.11
C GLU A 42 -14.65 -13.79 -23.93
N PHE A 43 -13.82 -14.76 -23.51
CA PHE A 43 -12.37 -14.56 -23.35
C PHE A 43 -11.72 -14.16 -24.67
N GLY A 44 -12.09 -14.84 -25.75
CA GLY A 44 -11.56 -14.59 -27.08
C GLY A 44 -11.99 -13.24 -27.65
N THR A 45 -13.25 -12.85 -27.44
CA THR A 45 -13.78 -11.56 -27.87
C THR A 45 -13.13 -10.41 -27.11
N MET A 46 -13.01 -10.51 -25.79
CA MET A 46 -12.43 -9.47 -24.94
C MET A 46 -10.96 -9.18 -25.28
N PHE A 47 -10.21 -10.19 -25.72
CA PHE A 47 -8.76 -10.07 -25.98
C PHE A 47 -8.36 -10.28 -27.43
N GLU A 48 -9.32 -10.21 -28.36
CA GLU A 48 -9.12 -10.30 -29.81
C GLU A 48 -8.36 -11.57 -30.24
N ILE A 49 -8.64 -12.71 -29.59
CA ILE A 49 -7.99 -13.99 -29.90
C ILE A 49 -8.71 -14.63 -31.09
N PRO A 50 -7.99 -15.08 -32.14
CA PRO A 50 -8.59 -15.74 -33.29
C PRO A 50 -9.45 -16.94 -32.87
N GLN A 51 -10.68 -17.03 -33.38
CA GLN A 51 -11.69 -18.03 -32.99
C GLN A 51 -11.14 -19.46 -32.91
N LYS A 52 -10.35 -19.87 -33.91
CA LYS A 52 -9.72 -21.20 -33.99
C LYS A 52 -8.82 -21.56 -32.80
N ARG A 53 -8.29 -20.56 -32.08
CA ARG A 53 -7.36 -20.73 -30.95
C ARG A 53 -7.99 -20.42 -29.60
N GLN A 54 -9.21 -19.88 -29.55
CA GLN A 54 -9.82 -19.40 -28.30
C GLN A 54 -9.93 -20.50 -27.26
N TYR A 55 -10.42 -21.67 -27.66
CA TYR A 55 -10.60 -22.81 -26.77
C TYR A 55 -9.28 -23.34 -26.22
N GLU A 56 -8.33 -23.67 -27.11
CA GLU A 56 -6.99 -24.14 -26.75
C GLU A 56 -6.26 -23.12 -25.86
N THR A 57 -6.41 -21.83 -26.18
CA THR A 57 -5.80 -20.77 -25.38
C THR A 57 -6.40 -20.77 -23.99
N LEU A 58 -7.72 -20.66 -23.83
CA LEU A 58 -8.38 -20.63 -22.52
C LEU A 58 -8.01 -21.86 -21.68
N GLU A 59 -8.03 -23.05 -22.28
CA GLU A 59 -7.61 -24.28 -21.61
C GLU A 59 -6.17 -24.19 -21.10
N SER A 60 -5.24 -23.81 -21.96
CA SER A 60 -3.83 -23.65 -21.62
C SER A 60 -3.62 -22.61 -20.51
N VAL A 61 -4.28 -21.46 -20.60
CA VAL A 61 -4.16 -20.39 -19.60
C VAL A 61 -4.63 -20.86 -18.25
N SER A 62 -5.82 -21.45 -18.17
CA SER A 62 -6.37 -21.86 -16.89
C SER A 62 -5.50 -22.94 -16.23
N LYS A 63 -4.88 -23.84 -17.01
CA LYS A 63 -3.97 -24.87 -16.46
C LYS A 63 -2.71 -24.22 -15.91
N SER A 64 -2.16 -23.28 -16.67
CA SER A 64 -0.97 -22.52 -16.27
C SER A 64 -1.23 -21.68 -15.01
N LEU A 65 -2.35 -20.97 -14.95
CA LEU A 65 -2.71 -20.12 -13.81
C LEU A 65 -3.00 -20.93 -12.54
N HIS A 66 -3.62 -22.11 -12.66
CA HIS A 66 -3.87 -23.00 -11.52
C HIS A 66 -2.57 -23.49 -10.86
N GLY A 67 -1.50 -23.68 -11.64
CA GLY A 67 -0.18 -24.05 -11.13
C GLY A 67 0.60 -22.90 -10.48
N LYS A 68 0.06 -21.68 -10.42
CA LYS A 68 0.79 -20.51 -9.93
C LYS A 68 0.40 -20.12 -8.51
N VAL A 69 1.43 -19.95 -7.70
CA VAL A 69 1.39 -19.40 -6.36
C VAL A 69 2.12 -18.06 -6.38
N PHE A 70 1.63 -17.10 -5.61
CA PHE A 70 2.36 -15.87 -5.31
C PHE A 70 2.55 -15.74 -3.81
N TYR A 71 3.61 -15.04 -3.42
CA TYR A 71 3.98 -14.85 -2.04
C TYR A 71 3.91 -13.38 -1.68
N PHE A 72 3.50 -13.08 -0.46
CA PHE A 72 3.56 -11.74 0.09
C PHE A 72 3.83 -11.79 1.60
N TRP A 73 4.31 -10.67 2.12
CA TRP A 73 4.61 -10.51 3.53
C TRP A 73 3.36 -10.10 4.31
N ASP A 74 3.07 -10.76 5.43
CA ASP A 74 1.98 -10.39 6.33
C ASP A 74 2.38 -9.19 7.21
N PHE A 75 2.28 -7.98 6.70
CA PHE A 75 2.77 -6.79 7.42
C PHE A 75 2.14 -6.59 8.80
N GLU A 76 0.92 -7.08 9.07
CA GLU A 76 0.27 -6.96 10.38
C GLU A 76 0.81 -7.95 11.41
N ALA A 77 0.94 -9.23 11.04
CA ALA A 77 1.57 -10.24 11.89
C ALA A 77 3.03 -9.85 12.18
N ASN A 78 3.72 -9.31 11.17
CA ASN A 78 5.10 -8.90 11.26
C ASN A 78 5.31 -7.63 12.10
N ALA A 79 4.37 -6.67 12.06
CA ALA A 79 4.39 -5.52 12.96
C ALA A 79 4.19 -5.94 14.43
N LYS A 80 3.35 -6.95 14.69
CA LYS A 80 3.14 -7.51 16.03
C LYS A 80 4.35 -8.32 16.52
N GLN A 81 4.98 -9.15 15.67
CA GLN A 81 6.19 -9.92 16.02
C GLN A 81 7.43 -9.04 16.22
N ALA A 82 7.57 -7.94 15.46
CA ALA A 82 8.66 -6.98 15.62
C ALA A 82 8.61 -6.24 16.96
N GLN A 83 7.42 -6.09 17.56
CA GLN A 83 7.27 -5.56 18.93
C GLN A 83 7.69 -6.58 20.00
N ILE A 84 7.65 -7.89 19.69
CA ILE A 84 7.88 -8.98 20.66
C ILE A 84 9.34 -9.46 20.65
N THR A 85 10.03 -9.43 19.51
CA THR A 85 11.38 -10.00 19.37
C THR A 85 12.45 -8.95 19.07
N LYS A 86 13.27 -8.59 20.08
CA LYS A 86 14.45 -7.68 19.95
C LYS A 86 15.55 -8.18 18.99
N LYS A 87 15.33 -9.30 18.28
CA LYS A 87 16.16 -9.76 17.17
C LYS A 87 15.26 -9.77 15.95
N GLY A 88 15.34 -8.71 15.15
CA GLY A 88 14.68 -8.65 13.86
C GLY A 88 15.01 -9.90 13.05
N LYS A 89 14.06 -10.83 12.94
CA LYS A 89 14.25 -12.01 12.10
C LYS A 89 12.94 -12.73 11.76
N ARG A 90 12.82 -12.90 10.45
CA ARG A 90 11.87 -13.67 9.65
C ARG A 90 10.45 -13.12 9.72
N VAL A 91 10.16 -12.41 8.64
CA VAL A 91 8.86 -11.91 8.25
C VAL A 91 8.08 -13.15 7.78
N ASP A 92 6.95 -13.47 8.41
CA ASP A 92 6.12 -14.60 7.98
C ASP A 92 5.67 -14.36 6.53
N GLU A 93 5.96 -15.32 5.65
CA GLU A 93 5.65 -15.30 4.23
C GLU A 93 4.38 -16.11 3.98
N VAL A 94 3.36 -15.48 3.37
CA VAL A 94 2.10 -16.13 3.02
C VAL A 94 2.13 -16.51 1.54
N GLY A 95 2.03 -17.80 1.26
CA GLY A 95 1.90 -18.34 -0.09
C GLY A 95 0.43 -18.55 -0.46
N MET A 96 0.01 -18.00 -1.59
CA MET A 96 -1.38 -18.01 -2.04
C MET A 96 -1.49 -18.48 -3.49
N SER A 97 -2.37 -19.47 -3.74
CA SER A 97 -2.66 -19.93 -5.09
C SER A 97 -3.65 -19.00 -5.78
N TRP A 98 -3.45 -18.72 -7.07
CA TRP A 98 -4.40 -17.93 -7.87
C TRP A 98 -5.75 -18.62 -8.07
N VAL A 99 -5.77 -19.95 -8.19
CA VAL A 99 -6.97 -20.74 -8.44
C VAL A 99 -6.95 -21.98 -7.56
N GLY A 100 -7.99 -22.17 -6.75
CA GLY A 100 -8.12 -23.33 -5.88
C GLY A 100 -8.46 -24.62 -6.64
N LYS A 101 -9.37 -24.53 -7.63
CA LYS A 101 -9.71 -25.64 -8.52
C LYS A 101 -10.11 -25.13 -9.90
N ALA A 102 -9.64 -25.78 -10.96
CA ALA A 102 -10.07 -25.52 -12.34
C ALA A 102 -10.73 -26.76 -12.93
N THR A 103 -11.97 -26.63 -13.43
CA THR A 103 -12.71 -27.70 -14.11
C THR A 103 -12.94 -27.32 -15.56
N TYR A 104 -12.39 -28.14 -16.47
CA TYR A 104 -12.50 -27.94 -17.91
C TYR A 104 -13.70 -28.73 -18.43
N ARG A 105 -14.63 -28.04 -19.08
CA ARG A 105 -15.79 -28.69 -19.69
C ARG A 105 -15.51 -28.90 -21.18
N HIS A 106 -14.95 -30.06 -21.51
CA HIS A 106 -14.69 -30.44 -22.90
C HIS A 106 -15.99 -30.46 -23.72
N GLY A 107 -15.96 -29.86 -24.90
CA GLY A 107 -17.14 -29.74 -25.78
C GLY A 107 -18.08 -28.57 -25.47
N GLU A 108 -17.99 -27.95 -24.28
CA GLU A 108 -18.85 -26.82 -23.89
C GLU A 108 -18.17 -25.45 -24.01
N GLY A 109 -16.89 -25.41 -24.38
CA GLY A 109 -16.20 -24.15 -24.62
C GLY A 109 -15.94 -23.31 -23.36
N LYS A 110 -16.01 -23.89 -22.15
CA LYS A 110 -15.94 -23.13 -20.88
C LYS A 110 -15.04 -23.77 -19.83
N VAL A 111 -14.57 -22.93 -18.90
CA VAL A 111 -13.81 -23.33 -17.71
C VAL A 111 -14.52 -22.81 -16.46
N GLU A 112 -14.65 -23.69 -15.46
CA GLU A 112 -15.13 -23.38 -14.12
C GLU A 112 -13.95 -23.22 -13.16
N LEU A 113 -13.82 -22.05 -12.55
CA LEU A 113 -12.71 -21.70 -11.66
C LEU A 113 -13.26 -21.46 -10.25
N LEU A 114 -12.83 -22.28 -9.31
CA LEU A 114 -13.04 -22.07 -7.88
C LEU A 114 -11.88 -21.23 -7.34
N LEU A 115 -12.21 -20.08 -6.78
CA LEU A 115 -11.27 -19.18 -6.13
C LEU A 115 -11.35 -19.31 -4.61
N ILE A 116 -10.24 -19.06 -3.94
CA ILE A 116 -10.17 -18.96 -2.48
C ILE A 116 -10.60 -17.55 -2.04
N ASP A 117 -11.07 -17.43 -0.80
CA ASP A 117 -11.68 -16.19 -0.28
C ASP A 117 -10.74 -14.99 -0.37
N ASP A 118 -9.46 -15.18 -0.02
CA ASP A 118 -8.46 -14.11 -0.09
C ASP A 118 -8.23 -13.59 -1.52
N VAL A 119 -8.29 -14.48 -2.52
CA VAL A 119 -8.16 -14.09 -3.94
C VAL A 119 -9.40 -13.36 -4.41
N ILE A 120 -10.59 -13.78 -3.97
CA ILE A 120 -11.85 -13.10 -4.25
C ILE A 120 -11.81 -11.68 -3.66
N GLU A 121 -11.43 -11.56 -2.39
CA GLU A 121 -11.27 -10.26 -1.72
C GLU A 121 -10.25 -9.38 -2.45
N MET A 122 -9.08 -9.93 -2.79
CA MET A 122 -8.05 -9.23 -3.55
C MET A 122 -8.58 -8.71 -4.89
N LEU A 123 -9.31 -9.53 -5.66
CA LEU A 123 -9.89 -9.16 -6.95
C LEU A 123 -10.97 -8.07 -6.82
N CYS A 124 -11.71 -8.05 -5.71
CA CYS A 124 -12.73 -7.05 -5.41
C CYS A 124 -12.13 -5.71 -4.95
N ILE A 125 -11.17 -5.74 -4.01
CA ILE A 125 -10.48 -4.53 -3.49
C ILE A 125 -9.72 -3.82 -4.61
N PHE A 126 -9.13 -4.57 -5.53
CA PHE A 126 -8.28 -4.06 -6.59
C PHE A 126 -8.91 -3.02 -7.52
N ASP A 127 -10.23 -2.89 -7.57
CA ASP A 127 -10.90 -1.94 -8.48
C ASP A 127 -11.72 -0.89 -7.70
N LYS A 128 -12.18 -1.21 -6.48
CA LYS A 128 -12.98 -0.28 -5.65
C LYS A 128 -12.17 0.94 -5.18
N HIS A 129 -10.89 0.74 -4.86
CA HIS A 129 -10.01 1.79 -4.32
C HIS A 129 -8.87 2.20 -5.27
N ASN A 130 -8.77 1.57 -6.44
CA ASN A 130 -7.68 1.81 -7.37
C ASN A 130 -8.21 2.39 -8.68
N THR A 131 -8.07 3.70 -8.87
CA THR A 131 -8.35 4.42 -10.12
C THR A 131 -7.56 3.87 -11.32
N PHE A 132 -6.53 3.05 -11.09
CA PHE A 132 -5.84 2.31 -12.13
C PHE A 132 -6.74 1.33 -12.88
N THR A 133 -7.72 0.73 -12.21
CA THR A 133 -8.37 -0.46 -12.74
C THR A 133 -9.57 -0.11 -13.63
N LYS A 134 -10.24 1.04 -13.46
CA LYS A 134 -11.44 1.36 -14.26
C LYS A 134 -11.15 1.76 -15.72
N HIS A 135 -10.05 2.48 -15.97
CA HIS A 135 -9.74 3.04 -17.30
C HIS A 135 -8.41 2.54 -17.91
N LYS A 136 -7.60 1.76 -17.18
CA LYS A 136 -6.22 1.42 -17.59
C LYS A 136 -5.94 -0.08 -17.67
N LYS A 137 -6.97 -0.95 -17.66
CA LYS A 137 -6.80 -2.42 -17.87
C LYS A 137 -6.07 -2.73 -19.18
N GLU A 138 -6.32 -1.92 -20.20
CA GLU A 138 -5.66 -2.05 -21.50
C GLU A 138 -4.14 -1.90 -21.44
N TRP A 139 -3.64 -1.06 -20.55
CA TRP A 139 -2.20 -0.86 -20.40
C TRP A 139 -1.57 -2.10 -19.76
N ILE A 140 -2.20 -2.66 -18.72
CA ILE A 140 -1.67 -3.80 -17.96
C ILE A 140 -1.44 -5.03 -18.85
N PHE A 141 -2.40 -5.34 -19.74
CA PHE A 141 -2.22 -6.51 -20.61
C PHE A 141 -1.25 -6.26 -21.77
N LYS A 142 -1.05 -5.01 -22.20
CA LYS A 142 -0.09 -4.68 -23.27
C LYS A 142 1.36 -4.61 -22.76
N LEU A 143 1.55 -4.29 -21.47
CA LEU A 143 2.87 -4.16 -20.85
C LEU A 143 3.50 -5.51 -20.49
N GLY A 144 4.82 -5.58 -20.53
CA GLY A 144 5.65 -6.61 -19.91
C GLY A 144 5.73 -6.50 -18.39
N ALA A 145 6.34 -7.50 -17.74
CA ALA A 145 6.43 -7.57 -16.27
C ALA A 145 7.06 -6.30 -15.66
N TYR A 146 8.23 -5.91 -16.16
CA TYR A 146 8.94 -4.73 -15.68
C TYR A 146 8.19 -3.42 -15.98
N GLY A 147 7.48 -3.33 -17.12
CA GLY A 147 6.63 -2.20 -17.43
C GLY A 147 5.49 -2.02 -16.43
N ILE A 148 4.81 -3.12 -16.04
CA ILE A 148 3.76 -3.10 -15.01
C ILE A 148 4.31 -2.61 -13.67
N ILE A 149 5.43 -3.16 -13.21
CA ILE A 149 6.05 -2.81 -11.93
C ILE A 149 6.44 -1.32 -11.90
N LEU A 150 7.08 -0.83 -12.97
CA LEU A 150 7.50 0.56 -13.06
C LEU A 150 6.30 1.52 -13.16
N LEU A 151 5.30 1.18 -13.99
CA LEU A 151 4.09 1.98 -14.13
C LEU A 151 3.36 2.11 -12.80
N GLN A 152 3.29 1.03 -12.00
CA GLN A 152 2.75 1.09 -10.65
C GLN A 152 3.47 2.14 -9.80
N GLN A 153 4.81 2.20 -9.85
CA GLN A 153 5.55 3.20 -9.07
C GLN A 153 5.22 4.63 -9.54
N MET A 154 5.15 4.86 -10.86
CA MET A 154 4.80 6.17 -11.41
C MET A 154 3.39 6.60 -11.02
N VAL A 155 2.40 5.72 -11.13
CA VAL A 155 1.01 6.02 -10.76
C VAL A 155 0.88 6.31 -9.27
N VAL A 156 1.57 5.56 -8.41
CA VAL A 156 1.57 5.82 -6.96
C VAL A 156 2.25 7.15 -6.63
N ALA A 157 3.31 7.50 -7.36
CA ALA A 157 4.02 8.77 -7.20
C ALA A 157 3.31 9.97 -7.86
N ASP A 158 2.28 9.74 -8.69
CA ASP A 158 1.53 10.75 -9.43
C ASP A 158 0.54 11.50 -8.53
N HIS A 159 1.07 12.24 -7.57
CA HIS A 159 0.31 13.10 -6.68
C HIS A 159 0.74 14.56 -6.81
N SER A 160 -0.17 15.49 -6.49
CA SER A 160 0.04 16.94 -6.67
C SER A 160 1.27 17.48 -5.93
N ASP A 161 1.67 16.85 -4.83
CA ASP A 161 2.78 17.35 -4.02
C ASP A 161 4.16 16.97 -4.59
N ASN A 162 4.21 16.08 -5.60
CA ASN A 162 5.43 15.64 -6.27
C ASN A 162 5.73 16.44 -7.55
N VAL A 163 5.26 17.69 -7.66
CA VAL A 163 5.53 18.52 -8.83
C VAL A 163 7.04 18.71 -9.01
N PHE A 164 7.53 18.48 -10.23
CA PHE A 164 8.91 18.70 -10.57
C PHE A 164 9.25 20.19 -10.48
N LYS A 165 10.36 20.49 -9.79
CA LYS A 165 10.93 21.83 -9.69
C LYS A 165 12.32 21.81 -10.30
N ASP A 166 12.65 22.87 -11.02
CA ASP A 166 13.98 23.03 -11.62
C ASP A 166 15.06 23.34 -10.58
N GLU A 167 16.29 23.54 -11.04
CA GLU A 167 17.45 23.85 -10.18
C GLU A 167 17.26 25.15 -9.37
N LYS A 168 16.37 26.05 -9.80
CA LYS A 168 16.03 27.31 -9.13
C LYS A 168 14.78 27.18 -8.26
N GLY A 169 14.23 25.97 -8.12
CA GLY A 169 13.01 25.69 -7.35
C GLY A 169 11.72 26.14 -8.04
N GLN A 170 11.75 26.44 -9.34
CA GLN A 170 10.61 26.90 -10.12
C GLN A 170 9.84 25.72 -10.73
N ILE A 171 8.52 25.83 -10.75
CA ILE A 171 7.65 24.87 -11.43
C ILE A 171 7.65 25.25 -12.92
N ILE A 172 8.26 24.41 -13.76
CA ILE A 172 8.31 24.64 -15.23
C ILE A 172 7.02 24.11 -15.90
N ASP A 173 6.49 22.99 -15.40
CA ASP A 173 5.31 22.31 -15.93
C ASP A 173 4.51 21.74 -14.74
N PRO A 174 3.27 22.24 -14.49
CA PRO A 174 2.46 21.80 -13.35
C PRO A 174 2.00 20.34 -13.45
N TYR A 175 2.12 19.71 -14.62
CA TYR A 175 1.80 18.30 -14.84
C TYR A 175 3.02 17.37 -14.76
N LEU A 176 4.23 17.94 -14.67
CA LEU A 176 5.45 17.17 -14.51
C LEU A 176 5.63 16.78 -13.04
N ARG A 177 5.92 15.50 -12.82
CA ARG A 177 6.10 14.88 -11.51
C ARG A 177 7.54 14.41 -11.33
N THR A 178 7.95 14.27 -10.08
CA THR A 178 9.26 13.75 -9.72
C THR A 178 9.19 12.81 -8.53
N VAL A 179 10.00 11.74 -8.54
CA VAL A 179 10.15 10.83 -7.41
C VAL A 179 11.56 10.22 -7.39
N ASN A 180 12.17 10.16 -6.20
CA ASN A 180 13.46 9.49 -6.02
C ASN A 180 13.25 8.05 -5.51
N TYR A 181 13.93 7.09 -6.13
CA TYR A 181 13.99 5.72 -5.64
C TYR A 181 15.44 5.24 -5.54
N THR A 182 15.79 4.59 -4.43
CA THR A 182 17.10 3.96 -4.27
C THR A 182 17.26 2.75 -5.19
N ILE A 183 18.50 2.45 -5.58
CA ILE A 183 18.77 1.25 -6.39
C ILE A 183 18.37 -0.02 -5.65
N GLU A 184 18.58 -0.07 -4.34
CA GLU A 184 18.14 -1.19 -3.49
C GLU A 184 16.62 -1.36 -3.52
N PHE A 185 15.85 -0.28 -3.36
CA PHE A 185 14.39 -0.33 -3.44
C PHE A 185 13.93 -0.84 -4.81
N LEU A 186 14.51 -0.32 -5.90
CA LEU A 186 14.17 -0.77 -7.25
C LEU A 186 14.53 -2.24 -7.44
N ARG A 187 15.72 -2.68 -7.04
CA ARG A 187 16.09 -4.10 -7.15
C ARG A 187 15.14 -5.02 -6.42
N ASN A 188 14.72 -4.64 -5.21
CA ASN A 188 13.69 -5.37 -4.47
C ASN A 188 12.34 -5.39 -5.21
N LYS A 189 11.90 -4.23 -5.74
CA LYS A 189 10.61 -4.14 -6.44
C LYS A 189 10.54 -4.88 -7.77
N PHE A 190 11.68 -5.04 -8.45
CA PHE A 190 11.77 -5.74 -9.74
C PHE A 190 12.24 -7.20 -9.58
N ASP A 191 12.35 -7.71 -8.35
CA ASP A 191 12.92 -9.03 -8.02
C ASP A 191 14.30 -9.28 -8.66
N CYS A 192 15.10 -8.21 -8.72
CA CYS A 192 16.44 -8.17 -9.31
C CYS A 192 17.53 -7.92 -8.24
N VAL A 193 17.32 -8.45 -7.03
CA VAL A 193 18.31 -8.40 -5.94
C VAL A 193 19.53 -9.24 -6.32
N ASN A 194 19.30 -10.46 -6.79
CA ASN A 194 20.36 -11.41 -7.19
C ASN A 194 20.59 -11.44 -8.71
N THR A 195 19.78 -10.71 -9.48
CA THR A 195 19.82 -10.69 -10.95
C THR A 195 20.31 -9.33 -11.45
N TYR A 196 21.17 -9.33 -12.48
CA TYR A 196 21.80 -8.12 -13.02
C TYR A 196 22.56 -7.31 -11.96
N PRO A 197 23.55 -7.89 -11.27
CA PRO A 197 24.24 -7.20 -10.16
C PRO A 197 24.93 -5.91 -10.61
N ILE A 198 25.42 -5.88 -11.86
CA ILE A 198 26.01 -4.70 -12.46
C ILE A 198 24.90 -3.71 -12.84
N PHE A 199 25.05 -2.45 -12.44
CA PHE A 199 24.04 -1.42 -12.70
C PHE A 199 23.79 -1.20 -14.21
N SER A 200 24.79 -1.33 -15.08
CA SER A 200 24.61 -1.21 -16.53
C SER A 200 23.65 -2.26 -17.10
N ASP A 201 23.70 -3.48 -16.58
CA ASP A 201 22.80 -4.56 -16.99
C ASP A 201 21.40 -4.34 -16.42
N PHE A 202 21.31 -3.95 -15.15
CA PHE A 202 20.02 -3.60 -14.54
C PHE A 202 19.35 -2.45 -15.31
N LYS A 203 20.11 -1.43 -15.69
CA LYS A 203 19.65 -0.35 -16.55
C LYS A 203 19.12 -0.87 -17.88
N ARG A 204 19.94 -1.63 -18.62
CA ARG A 204 19.63 -2.07 -19.98
C ARG A 204 18.46 -3.05 -20.05
N TYR A 205 18.46 -4.05 -19.18
CA TYR A 205 17.52 -5.18 -19.28
C TYR A 205 16.23 -4.97 -18.47
N VAL A 206 16.26 -4.09 -17.47
CA VAL A 206 15.11 -3.83 -16.59
C VAL A 206 14.56 -2.43 -16.82
N LEU A 207 15.31 -1.39 -16.49
CA LEU A 207 14.80 -0.01 -16.46
C LEU A 207 14.47 0.53 -17.85
N ASP A 208 15.43 0.51 -18.78
CA ASP A 208 15.24 1.03 -20.15
C ASP A 208 14.17 0.23 -20.89
N LYS A 209 14.13 -1.09 -20.65
CA LYS A 209 13.11 -1.97 -21.21
C LYS A 209 11.71 -1.62 -20.68
N ALA A 210 11.57 -1.41 -19.37
CA ALA A 210 10.32 -1.01 -18.75
C ALA A 210 9.83 0.36 -19.24
N ILE A 211 10.75 1.34 -19.35
CA ILE A 211 10.43 2.68 -19.84
C ILE A 211 9.96 2.63 -21.29
N LYS A 212 10.67 1.89 -22.16
CA LYS A 212 10.28 1.73 -23.56
C LYS A 212 8.88 1.11 -23.71
N ASP A 213 8.62 0.08 -22.92
CA ASP A 213 7.33 -0.63 -22.87
C ASP A 213 6.20 0.32 -22.43
N ILE A 214 6.42 1.12 -21.38
CA ILE A 214 5.48 2.14 -20.90
C ILE A 214 5.23 3.21 -21.96
N HIS A 215 6.27 3.72 -22.62
CA HIS A 215 6.12 4.76 -23.65
C HIS A 215 5.32 4.26 -24.84
N GLN A 216 5.45 2.98 -25.19
CA GLN A 216 4.76 2.36 -26.31
C GLN A 216 3.27 2.11 -26.03
N HIS A 217 2.92 1.77 -24.79
CA HIS A 217 1.58 1.25 -24.47
C HIS A 217 0.75 2.14 -23.54
N THR A 218 1.31 3.24 -23.03
CA THR A 218 0.64 4.17 -22.11
C THR A 218 0.93 5.64 -22.47
N PRO A 219 0.14 6.60 -21.98
CA PRO A 219 0.43 8.05 -22.08
C PRO A 219 1.51 8.54 -21.11
N TYR A 220 2.06 7.67 -20.26
CA TYR A 220 3.15 8.08 -19.36
C TYR A 220 4.44 8.29 -20.17
N ARG A 221 5.07 9.44 -19.95
CA ARG A 221 6.40 9.77 -20.45
C ARG A 221 7.31 9.92 -19.24
N ILE A 222 8.38 9.14 -19.23
CA ILE A 222 9.27 8.93 -18.09
C ILE A 222 10.70 9.11 -18.55
N GLU A 223 11.43 9.91 -17.79
CA GLU A 223 12.88 10.07 -17.85
C GLU A 223 13.43 9.89 -16.44
N TYR A 224 14.75 9.69 -16.32
CA TYR A 224 15.37 9.67 -15.00
C TYR A 224 16.81 10.18 -15.01
N LYS A 225 17.22 10.78 -13.90
CA LYS A 225 18.61 11.19 -13.63
C LYS A 225 19.24 10.25 -12.61
N LYS A 226 20.55 10.01 -12.77
CA LYS A 226 21.31 9.15 -11.86
C LYS A 226 21.90 9.98 -10.74
N VAL A 227 21.63 9.59 -9.50
CA VAL A 227 22.29 10.14 -8.31
C VAL A 227 23.40 9.18 -7.91
N SER A 228 24.63 9.69 -7.79
CA SER A 228 25.80 8.86 -7.50
C SER A 228 26.56 9.38 -6.28
N GLU A 229 27.01 8.45 -5.45
CA GLU A 229 27.90 8.71 -4.32
C GLU A 229 29.19 7.90 -4.51
N LYS A 230 30.36 8.55 -4.39
CA LYS A 230 31.67 7.90 -4.54
C LYS A 230 31.77 6.96 -5.77
N ARG A 231 31.28 7.43 -6.93
CA ARG A 231 31.24 6.73 -8.23
C ARG A 231 30.24 5.56 -8.34
N GLN A 232 29.45 5.28 -7.30
CA GLN A 232 28.37 4.29 -7.35
C GLN A 232 27.02 4.98 -7.48
N VAL A 233 26.14 4.44 -8.32
CA VAL A 233 24.76 4.94 -8.46
C VAL A 233 23.96 4.48 -7.24
N VAL A 234 23.47 5.42 -6.44
CA VAL A 234 22.75 5.14 -5.18
C VAL A 234 21.23 5.23 -5.37
N SER A 235 20.75 6.15 -6.20
CA SER A 235 19.33 6.34 -6.48
C SER A 235 19.09 6.94 -7.86
N LEU A 236 17.83 6.91 -8.28
CA LEU A 236 17.34 7.51 -9.53
C LEU A 236 16.24 8.51 -9.23
N ASP A 237 16.38 9.71 -9.78
CA ASP A 237 15.33 10.73 -9.81
C ASP A 237 14.51 10.54 -11.08
N PHE A 238 13.33 9.94 -10.95
CA PHE A 238 12.39 9.81 -12.06
C PHE A 238 11.64 11.12 -12.25
N ILE A 239 11.56 11.57 -13.49
CA ILE A 239 10.78 12.73 -13.92
C ILE A 239 9.77 12.22 -14.93
N PHE A 240 8.48 12.45 -14.69
CA PHE A 240 7.45 11.85 -15.53
C PHE A 240 6.19 12.71 -15.64
N LYS A 241 5.42 12.49 -16.69
CA LYS A 241 4.09 13.09 -16.86
C LYS A 241 3.14 12.14 -17.57
N ASN A 242 1.84 12.31 -17.31
CA ASN A 242 0.79 11.64 -18.05
C ASN A 242 0.26 12.58 -19.14
N THR A 243 0.47 12.26 -20.42
CA THR A 243 0.05 13.15 -21.52
C THR A 243 -1.46 13.24 -21.72
N GLU A 244 -2.24 12.28 -21.21
CA GLU A 244 -3.71 12.37 -21.23
C GLU A 244 -4.24 13.46 -20.28
N ALA A 245 -3.51 13.74 -19.18
CA ALA A 245 -3.83 14.85 -18.29
C ALA A 245 -3.57 16.24 -18.93
N VAL A 246 -2.98 16.26 -20.13
CA VAL A 246 -2.52 17.47 -20.84
C VAL A 246 -3.44 17.82 -22.01
N VAL A 247 -4.58 17.13 -22.22
CA VAL A 247 -5.49 17.44 -23.33
C VAL A 247 -6.74 18.18 -22.84
N PRO A 248 -6.75 19.52 -22.76
CA PRO A 248 -7.98 20.23 -23.03
C PRO A 248 -8.33 19.95 -24.49
N LYS A 249 -9.51 19.37 -24.74
CA LYS A 249 -10.07 19.32 -26.10
C LYS A 249 -10.05 20.75 -26.63
N LYS A 250 -9.30 21.00 -27.71
CA LYS A 250 -9.43 22.23 -28.49
C LYS A 250 -10.86 22.28 -29.02
N VAL A 251 -11.74 22.97 -28.31
CA VAL A 251 -12.95 23.52 -28.90
C VAL A 251 -12.45 24.72 -29.70
N GLU A 252 -12.39 24.56 -31.02
CA GLU A 252 -12.33 25.72 -31.91
C GLU A 252 -13.62 26.50 -31.72
N ASP A 253 -13.57 27.53 -30.88
CA ASP A 253 -14.52 28.62 -31.00
C ASP A 253 -13.76 29.94 -31.01
N LYS A 254 -13.90 30.64 -32.14
CA LYS A 254 -13.31 31.93 -32.40
C LYS A 254 -14.10 32.98 -31.64
N ASP A 255 -13.80 33.18 -30.36
CA ASP A 255 -14.07 34.44 -29.67
C ASP A 255 -13.25 34.54 -28.38
N LYS A 256 -12.27 35.45 -28.38
CA LYS A 256 -11.47 35.93 -27.23
C LYS A 256 -10.94 34.83 -26.29
N ILE A 257 -9.66 34.48 -26.46
CA ILE A 257 -8.92 33.68 -25.47
C ILE A 257 -8.98 34.39 -24.12
N ILE A 258 -9.89 33.99 -23.24
CA ILE A 258 -9.91 34.39 -21.84
C ILE A 258 -8.79 33.60 -21.18
N ASN A 259 -7.76 34.31 -20.71
CA ASN A 259 -6.70 33.68 -19.93
C ASN A 259 -7.28 33.18 -18.59
N TRP A 260 -7.31 31.85 -18.38
CA TRP A 260 -7.85 31.19 -17.19
C TRP A 260 -6.86 31.14 -16.01
N SER A 261 -5.82 31.97 -16.02
CA SER A 261 -4.89 32.14 -14.89
C SER A 261 -5.29 33.35 -14.03
N ASN A 262 -5.18 33.22 -12.70
CA ASN A 262 -5.22 34.34 -11.73
C ASN A 262 -6.51 35.19 -11.77
N PHE A 263 -7.66 34.57 -11.95
CA PHE A 263 -8.94 35.27 -12.01
C PHE A 263 -9.50 35.59 -10.62
N LYS A 264 -10.21 36.72 -10.52
CA LYS A 264 -10.90 37.17 -9.30
C LYS A 264 -12.31 36.56 -9.25
N MET A 265 -12.71 36.14 -8.06
CA MET A 265 -14.08 35.72 -7.76
C MET A 265 -14.60 36.50 -6.55
N THR A 266 -15.85 36.93 -6.61
CA THR A 266 -16.52 37.50 -5.43
C THR A 266 -16.83 36.40 -4.42
N THR A 267 -16.97 36.75 -3.14
CA THR A 267 -17.31 35.81 -2.06
C THR A 267 -18.58 35.00 -2.36
N LYS A 268 -19.58 35.62 -3.00
CA LYS A 268 -20.81 34.95 -3.43
C LYS A 268 -20.57 33.93 -4.55
N GLN A 269 -19.73 34.28 -5.53
CA GLN A 269 -19.35 33.35 -6.60
C GLN A 269 -18.54 32.18 -6.04
N LEU A 270 -17.59 32.43 -5.14
CA LEU A 270 -16.79 31.39 -4.49
C LEU A 270 -17.69 30.35 -3.81
N SER A 271 -18.62 30.77 -2.96
CA SER A 271 -19.57 29.86 -2.30
C SER A 271 -20.43 29.09 -3.32
N MET A 272 -21.04 29.81 -4.27
CA MET A 272 -21.96 29.20 -5.23
C MET A 272 -21.30 28.14 -6.12
N PHE A 273 -20.08 28.39 -6.61
CA PHE A 273 -19.36 27.43 -7.43
C PHE A 273 -18.71 26.33 -6.59
N ALA A 274 -18.26 26.62 -5.38
CA ALA A 274 -17.73 25.61 -4.48
C ALA A 274 -18.78 24.56 -4.11
N ASP A 275 -20.02 24.95 -3.83
CA ASP A 275 -21.11 24.02 -3.52
C ASP A 275 -21.45 23.11 -4.72
N LYS A 276 -21.47 23.70 -5.93
CA LYS A 276 -21.72 22.94 -7.17
C LYS A 276 -20.58 21.96 -7.49
N ILE A 277 -19.34 22.39 -7.33
CA ILE A 277 -18.16 21.55 -7.53
C ILE A 277 -18.12 20.43 -6.49
N ALA A 278 -18.33 20.75 -5.21
CA ALA A 278 -18.40 19.78 -4.12
C ALA A 278 -19.46 18.68 -4.39
N THR A 279 -20.63 19.08 -4.91
CA THR A 279 -21.70 18.14 -5.27
C THR A 279 -21.32 17.23 -6.45
N ALA A 280 -20.56 17.73 -7.42
CA ALA A 280 -20.13 16.98 -8.61
C ALA A 280 -18.93 16.05 -8.34
N THR A 281 -18.01 16.44 -7.46
CA THR A 281 -16.75 15.72 -7.21
C THR A 281 -16.71 14.95 -5.88
N GLY A 282 -17.66 15.22 -4.98
CA GLY A 282 -17.64 14.72 -3.60
C GLY A 282 -16.62 15.42 -2.69
N ASP A 283 -16.03 16.54 -3.13
CA ASP A 283 -15.15 17.37 -2.32
C ASP A 283 -15.92 18.13 -1.22
N ASN A 284 -15.23 18.57 -0.17
CA ASN A 284 -15.82 19.44 0.86
C ASN A 284 -15.88 20.91 0.37
N ALA A 285 -17.07 21.52 0.44
CA ALA A 285 -17.32 22.88 -0.08
C ALA A 285 -16.42 23.95 0.54
N GLU A 286 -16.16 23.94 1.85
CA GLU A 286 -15.28 24.92 2.51
C GLU A 286 -13.84 24.82 1.99
N LYS A 287 -13.35 23.60 1.74
CA LYS A 287 -12.03 23.37 1.14
C LYS A 287 -11.99 23.83 -0.32
N VAL A 288 -13.08 23.67 -1.08
CA VAL A 288 -13.16 24.18 -2.46
C VAL A 288 -13.14 25.70 -2.48
N VAL A 289 -13.86 26.37 -1.56
CA VAL A 289 -13.79 27.84 -1.39
C VAL A 289 -12.37 28.31 -1.10
N GLU A 290 -11.68 27.69 -0.13
CA GLU A 290 -10.29 28.04 0.21
C GLU A 290 -9.36 27.93 -1.02
N ARG A 291 -9.53 26.87 -1.82
CA ARG A 291 -8.71 26.61 -3.00
C ARG A 291 -9.04 27.52 -4.18
N LEU A 292 -10.31 27.84 -4.39
CA LEU A 292 -10.73 28.81 -5.41
C LEU A 292 -10.35 30.25 -5.06
N ALA A 293 -10.17 30.55 -3.78
CA ALA A 293 -9.67 31.86 -3.33
C ALA A 293 -8.13 31.99 -3.45
N ASP A 294 -7.42 30.87 -3.61
CA ASP A 294 -5.96 30.82 -3.70
C ASP A 294 -5.50 30.66 -5.15
N VAL A 295 -4.85 31.69 -5.68
CA VAL A 295 -4.35 31.73 -7.06
C VAL A 295 -3.47 30.52 -7.40
N CYS A 296 -2.71 29.98 -6.44
CA CYS A 296 -1.87 28.80 -6.64
C CYS A 296 -2.65 27.48 -6.80
N ARG A 297 -3.96 27.50 -6.53
CA ARG A 297 -4.82 26.31 -6.46
C ARG A 297 -6.08 26.40 -7.33
N GLN A 298 -6.40 27.58 -7.86
CA GLN A 298 -7.54 27.84 -8.74
C GLN A 298 -7.55 26.97 -10.01
N GLU A 299 -6.37 26.69 -10.59
CA GLU A 299 -6.22 25.94 -11.84
C GLU A 299 -6.88 24.56 -11.79
N ARG A 300 -6.88 23.93 -10.60
CA ARG A 300 -7.50 22.61 -10.36
C ARG A 300 -8.98 22.55 -10.70
N TYR A 301 -9.67 23.68 -10.62
CA TYR A 301 -11.12 23.76 -10.78
C TYR A 301 -11.55 24.44 -12.09
N VAL A 302 -10.60 24.76 -12.98
CA VAL A 302 -10.86 25.49 -14.22
C VAL A 302 -11.81 24.73 -15.14
N GLU A 303 -11.61 23.42 -15.31
CA GLU A 303 -12.47 22.58 -16.16
C GLU A 303 -13.91 22.55 -15.63
N GLN A 304 -14.09 22.36 -14.31
CA GLN A 304 -15.41 22.34 -13.69
C GLN A 304 -16.07 23.72 -13.73
N LEU A 305 -15.31 24.80 -13.57
CA LEU A 305 -15.83 26.16 -13.72
C LEU A 305 -16.29 26.46 -15.15
N GLN A 306 -15.58 25.95 -16.16
CA GLN A 306 -15.97 26.05 -17.57
C GLN A 306 -17.27 25.28 -17.84
N GLU A 307 -17.37 24.04 -17.35
CA GLU A 307 -18.59 23.22 -17.45
C GLU A 307 -19.80 23.87 -16.76
N LEU A 308 -19.57 24.53 -15.62
CA LEU A 308 -20.59 25.26 -14.88
C LEU A 308 -20.91 26.65 -15.45
N GLY A 309 -20.29 27.04 -16.57
CA GLY A 309 -20.56 28.28 -17.29
C GLY A 309 -20.01 29.55 -16.64
N PHE A 310 -19.01 29.43 -15.76
CA PHE A 310 -18.34 30.61 -15.19
C PHE A 310 -17.51 31.34 -16.24
N LYS A 311 -17.57 32.68 -16.24
CA LYS A 311 -16.74 33.53 -17.10
C LYS A 311 -15.99 34.55 -16.23
N PRO A 312 -14.65 34.44 -16.13
CA PRO A 312 -13.83 35.44 -15.45
C PRO A 312 -14.08 36.85 -15.99
N SER A 313 -14.26 37.81 -15.09
CA SER A 313 -14.47 39.23 -15.45
C SER A 313 -13.39 40.16 -14.90
N ALA A 314 -12.51 39.66 -14.03
CA ALA A 314 -11.44 40.43 -13.40
C ALA A 314 -10.25 39.51 -13.04
N TRP A 315 -9.05 40.07 -12.97
CA TRP A 315 -7.78 39.37 -12.72
C TRP A 315 -6.99 40.02 -11.60
N TYR A 316 -6.17 39.23 -10.91
CA TYR A 316 -5.15 39.73 -10.01
C TYR A 316 -3.99 40.31 -10.82
N ASP A 317 -3.43 41.42 -10.36
CA ASP A 317 -2.19 41.96 -10.94
C ASP A 317 -0.97 41.15 -10.50
N ASP A 318 0.17 41.36 -11.18
CA ASP A 318 1.39 40.58 -10.94
C ASP A 318 1.94 40.71 -9.51
N ASP A 319 1.70 41.84 -8.86
CA ASP A 319 2.17 42.10 -7.50
C ASP A 319 1.26 41.43 -6.46
N GLU A 320 -0.06 41.48 -6.66
CA GLU A 320 -1.06 40.70 -5.91
C GLU A 320 -0.76 39.20 -6.00
N VAL A 321 -0.47 38.69 -7.20
CA VAL A 321 -0.15 37.28 -7.43
C VAL A 321 1.14 36.87 -6.71
N LYS A 322 2.21 37.67 -6.80
CA LYS A 322 3.47 37.41 -6.09
C LYS A 322 3.27 37.40 -4.57
N ALA A 323 2.48 38.32 -4.03
CA ALA A 323 2.16 38.38 -2.60
C ALA A 323 1.38 37.14 -2.13
N MET A 324 0.43 36.67 -2.92
CA MET A 324 -0.33 35.44 -2.62
C MET A 324 0.56 34.19 -2.71
N GLN A 325 1.44 34.10 -3.70
CA GLN A 325 2.42 33.03 -3.83
C GLN A 325 3.41 32.99 -2.66
N ALA A 326 3.89 34.15 -2.21
CA ALA A 326 4.76 34.26 -1.04
C ALA A 326 4.03 33.80 0.25
N THR A 327 2.79 34.24 0.44
CA THR A 327 1.93 33.84 1.57
C THR A 327 1.67 32.33 1.57
N HIS A 328 1.41 31.75 0.40
CA HIS A 328 1.21 30.31 0.24
C HIS A 328 2.46 29.51 0.62
N LYS A 329 3.63 29.94 0.13
CA LYS A 329 4.92 29.34 0.49
C LYS A 329 5.16 29.40 2.00
N GLN A 330 4.90 30.55 2.63
CA GLN A 330 5.05 30.72 4.06
C GLN A 330 4.14 29.78 4.87
N ARG A 331 2.87 29.63 4.46
CA ARG A 331 1.94 28.66 5.08
C ARG A 331 2.41 27.22 4.92
N GLN A 332 2.96 26.84 3.77
CA GLN A 332 3.51 25.50 3.56
C GLN A 332 4.74 25.24 4.45
N THR A 333 5.65 26.21 4.56
CA THR A 333 6.83 26.09 5.44
C THR A 333 6.44 25.97 6.91
N LEU A 334 5.42 26.71 7.35
CA LEU A 334 4.88 26.63 8.70
C LEU A 334 4.27 25.25 8.99
N LYS A 335 3.43 24.72 8.09
CA LYS A 335 2.85 23.37 8.23
C LYS A 335 3.93 22.29 8.28
N GLN A 336 4.97 22.42 7.46
CA GLN A 336 6.08 21.47 7.45
C GLN A 336 6.90 21.54 8.75
N TYR A 337 7.15 22.75 9.27
CA TYR A 337 7.79 22.94 10.56
C TYR A 337 6.97 22.38 11.72
N GLU A 338 5.64 22.58 11.73
CA GLU A 338 4.73 22.01 12.73
C GLU A 338 4.73 20.49 12.70
N LEU A 339 4.71 19.88 11.51
CA LEU A 339 4.76 18.43 11.34
C LEU A 339 6.08 17.85 11.86
N VAL A 340 7.21 18.46 11.52
CA VAL A 340 8.54 18.04 12.01
C VAL A 340 8.58 18.15 13.53
N LYS A 341 8.10 19.25 14.10
CA LYS A 341 8.04 19.45 15.55
C LYS A 341 7.13 18.44 16.25
N GLN A 342 6.04 18.03 15.60
CA GLN A 342 5.17 16.97 16.11
C GLN A 342 5.87 15.61 16.07
N GLN A 343 6.56 15.29 14.97
CA GLN A 343 7.36 14.07 14.85
C GLN A 343 8.48 14.02 15.89
N GLU A 344 9.18 15.13 16.12
CA GLU A 344 10.21 15.24 17.16
C GLU A 344 9.64 15.01 18.57
N ARG A 345 8.42 15.51 18.86
CA ARG A 345 7.72 15.24 20.13
C ARG A 345 7.34 13.77 20.27
N GLU A 346 6.77 13.17 19.24
CA GLU A 346 6.40 11.75 19.23
C GLU A 346 7.64 10.84 19.36
N GLU A 347 8.75 11.19 18.70
CA GLU A 347 10.03 10.50 18.87
C GLU A 347 10.62 10.68 20.27
N ALA A 348 10.53 11.88 20.84
CA ALA A 348 11.00 12.14 22.20
C ALA A 348 10.18 11.36 23.24
N GLU A 349 8.85 11.29 23.07
CA GLU A 349 7.96 10.49 23.90
C GLU A 349 8.28 8.99 23.78
N LYS A 350 8.51 8.49 22.56
CA LYS A 350 8.94 7.10 22.34
C LYS A 350 10.28 6.80 23.00
N ARG A 351 11.28 7.68 22.85
CA ARG A 351 12.59 7.54 23.50
C ARG A 351 12.48 7.59 25.02
N ALA A 352 11.60 8.43 25.56
CA ALA A 352 11.34 8.50 27.00
C ALA A 352 10.67 7.20 27.50
N ALA A 353 9.70 6.66 26.76
CA ALA A 353 9.05 5.39 27.07
C ALA A 353 10.02 4.21 27.00
N GLU A 354 10.87 4.14 25.96
CA GLU A 354 11.91 3.12 25.83
C GLU A 354 12.93 3.19 26.98
N LYS A 355 13.35 4.40 27.35
CA LYS A 355 14.25 4.60 28.49
C LYS A 355 13.60 4.17 29.80
N ALA A 356 12.35 4.53 30.05
CA ALA A 356 11.59 4.11 31.23
C ALA A 356 11.44 2.58 31.29
N GLU A 357 11.21 1.92 30.15
CA GLU A 357 11.12 0.46 30.07
C GLU A 357 12.48 -0.22 30.30
N ILE A 358 13.58 0.35 29.78
CA ILE A 358 14.94 -0.14 30.09
C ILE A 358 15.25 0.02 31.57
N GLU A 359 14.93 1.16 32.17
CA GLU A 359 15.11 1.39 33.62
C GLU A 359 14.25 0.42 34.44
N ARG A 360 13.00 0.16 34.02
CA ARG A 360 12.13 -0.86 34.61
C ARG A 360 12.73 -2.27 34.50
N GLN A 361 13.22 -2.67 33.34
CA GLN A 361 13.87 -3.98 33.13
C GLN A 361 15.17 -4.12 33.93
N GLN A 362 15.97 -3.06 34.03
CA GLN A 362 17.17 -3.03 34.87
C GLN A 362 16.84 -3.08 36.37
N ALA A 363 15.74 -2.45 36.80
CA ALA A 363 15.25 -2.56 38.17
C ALA A 363 14.77 -3.99 38.47
N LEU A 364 14.06 -4.63 37.54
CA LEU A 364 13.61 -6.02 37.63
C LEU A 364 14.79 -7.01 37.66
N ALA A 365 15.84 -6.78 36.88
CA ALA A 365 17.04 -7.62 36.85
C ALA A 365 17.88 -7.56 38.14
N LYS A 366 17.67 -6.54 38.98
CA LYS A 366 18.32 -6.39 40.29
C LYS A 366 17.52 -7.02 41.44
N ILE A 367 16.34 -7.57 41.16
CA ILE A 367 15.49 -8.22 42.16
C ILE A 367 16.08 -9.61 42.46
N GLY A 368 16.46 -9.86 43.72
CA GLY A 368 16.91 -11.18 44.16
C GLY A 368 15.77 -12.22 44.05
N TRP A 369 16.11 -13.50 43.93
CA TRP A 369 15.13 -14.61 43.83
C TRP A 369 13.97 -14.50 44.83
N PHE A 370 14.28 -14.08 46.06
CA PHE A 370 13.31 -13.92 47.13
C PHE A 370 12.30 -12.78 46.87
N ASP A 371 12.78 -11.64 46.37
CA ASP A 371 11.91 -10.49 46.05
C ASP A 371 11.06 -10.76 44.79
N ALA A 372 11.56 -11.57 43.84
CA ALA A 372 10.82 -11.99 42.64
C ALA A 372 9.65 -12.94 42.97
N VAL A 373 9.85 -13.81 43.97
CA VAL A 373 8.80 -14.68 44.52
C VAL A 373 7.75 -13.85 45.28
N MET A 374 8.16 -12.86 46.08
CA MET A 374 7.24 -12.03 46.86
C MET A 374 6.40 -11.06 46.03
N LYS A 375 6.85 -10.72 44.82
CA LYS A 375 6.15 -9.82 43.88
C LYS A 375 5.63 -10.54 42.64
N TYR A 376 5.51 -11.87 42.71
CA TYR A 376 5.18 -12.73 41.57
C TYR A 376 3.93 -12.27 40.80
N ASP A 377 2.85 -11.92 41.51
CA ASP A 377 1.58 -11.48 40.89
C ASP A 377 1.69 -10.11 40.19
N ALA A 378 2.73 -9.33 40.50
CA ALA A 378 3.00 -8.03 39.87
C ALA A 378 3.98 -8.14 38.69
N LEU A 379 4.47 -9.35 38.37
CA LEU A 379 5.33 -9.61 37.22
C LEU A 379 4.48 -9.84 35.96
N ASP A 380 5.04 -9.48 34.81
CA ASP A 380 4.48 -9.86 33.50
C ASP A 380 4.59 -11.37 33.26
N ASP A 381 3.81 -11.88 32.30
CA ASP A 381 3.69 -13.32 32.02
C ASP A 381 5.01 -14.03 31.72
N ASP A 382 5.94 -13.35 31.03
CA ASP A 382 7.25 -13.91 30.68
C ASP A 382 8.16 -14.01 31.92
N SER A 383 8.14 -12.96 32.75
CA SER A 383 8.86 -12.94 34.03
C SER A 383 8.31 -13.98 35.01
N GLN A 384 6.98 -14.15 35.08
CA GLN A 384 6.34 -15.20 35.86
C GLN A 384 6.77 -16.60 35.41
N ALA A 385 6.77 -16.86 34.10
CA ALA A 385 7.22 -18.12 33.53
C ALA A 385 8.70 -18.41 33.83
N ALA A 386 9.56 -17.39 33.80
CA ALA A 386 10.98 -17.52 34.16
C ALA A 386 11.16 -17.91 35.64
N VAL A 387 10.38 -17.30 36.54
CA VAL A 387 10.39 -17.64 37.97
C VAL A 387 9.89 -19.07 38.21
N GLN A 388 8.79 -19.49 37.55
CA GLN A 388 8.29 -20.86 37.63
C GLN A 388 9.33 -21.89 37.16
N GLN A 389 10.00 -21.62 36.04
CA GLN A 389 10.99 -22.53 35.48
C GLN A 389 12.23 -22.64 36.37
N ALA A 390 12.69 -21.52 36.92
CA ALA A 390 13.80 -21.50 37.88
C ALA A 390 13.44 -22.27 39.17
N TYR A 391 12.20 -22.19 39.65
CA TYR A 391 11.74 -23.00 40.78
C TYR A 391 11.75 -24.50 40.44
N ILE A 392 11.14 -24.89 39.31
CA ILE A 392 11.08 -26.29 38.88
C ILE A 392 12.48 -26.91 38.75
N SER A 393 13.47 -26.12 38.29
CA SER A 393 14.85 -26.58 38.12
C SER A 393 15.57 -26.94 39.44
N ARG A 394 15.06 -26.46 40.58
CA ARG A 394 15.62 -26.70 41.92
C ARG A 394 14.97 -27.87 42.66
N LEU A 395 13.88 -28.42 42.11
CA LEU A 395 13.18 -29.57 42.68
C LEU A 395 13.81 -30.89 42.22
N ASP A 396 13.65 -31.94 43.04
CA ASP A 396 13.91 -33.31 42.61
C ASP A 396 12.93 -33.75 41.50
N ALA A 397 13.27 -34.82 40.78
CA ALA A 397 12.58 -35.21 39.54
C ALA A 397 11.07 -35.45 39.74
N ASP A 398 10.68 -36.07 40.85
CA ASP A 398 9.29 -36.38 41.15
C ASP A 398 8.49 -35.11 41.53
N LYS A 399 9.09 -34.23 42.34
CA LYS A 399 8.47 -32.93 42.68
C LYS A 399 8.42 -31.98 41.49
N ALA A 400 9.43 -31.97 40.63
CA ALA A 400 9.46 -31.17 39.42
C ALA A 400 8.34 -31.59 38.44
N LYS A 401 8.10 -32.90 38.30
CA LYS A 401 7.00 -33.43 37.48
C LYS A 401 5.63 -33.04 38.06
N ALA A 402 5.47 -33.15 39.37
CA ALA A 402 4.25 -32.74 40.06
C ALA A 402 3.99 -31.22 39.92
N ALA A 403 5.02 -30.39 40.09
CA ALA A 403 4.93 -28.93 39.94
C ALA A 403 4.53 -28.51 38.53
N LYS A 404 5.15 -29.09 37.48
CA LYS A 404 4.79 -28.83 36.07
C LYS A 404 3.32 -29.14 35.78
N SER A 405 2.83 -30.29 36.24
CA SER A 405 1.42 -30.68 36.07
C SER A 405 0.47 -29.73 36.79
N LYS A 406 0.84 -29.25 37.98
CA LYS A 406 0.04 -28.29 38.76
C LYS A 406 -0.01 -26.91 38.10
N PHE A 407 1.10 -26.37 37.61
CA PHE A 407 1.09 -25.11 36.86
C PHE A 407 0.26 -25.21 35.57
N ALA A 408 0.34 -26.33 34.85
CA ALA A 408 -0.47 -26.56 33.65
C ALA A 408 -1.98 -26.61 33.98
N LEU A 409 -2.36 -27.22 35.10
CA LEU A 409 -3.74 -27.28 35.56
C LEU A 409 -4.27 -25.91 35.99
N ALA A 410 -3.50 -25.14 36.77
CA ALA A 410 -3.86 -23.79 37.20
C ALA A 410 -4.09 -22.86 35.98
N LYS A 411 -3.21 -22.93 34.97
CA LYS A 411 -3.37 -22.21 33.71
C LYS A 411 -4.63 -22.62 32.95
N ARG A 412 -4.97 -23.91 32.94
CA ARG A 412 -6.19 -24.42 32.30
C ARG A 412 -7.46 -23.94 33.01
N LEU A 413 -7.41 -23.82 34.33
CA LEU A 413 -8.52 -23.39 35.17
C LEU A 413 -8.59 -21.86 35.37
N ARG A 414 -7.60 -21.10 34.85
CA ARG A 414 -7.44 -19.64 35.06
C ARG A 414 -7.42 -19.25 36.54
N VAL A 415 -6.74 -20.05 37.37
CA VAL A 415 -6.55 -19.77 38.80
C VAL A 415 -5.14 -19.21 39.00
N ASP A 416 -5.01 -18.15 39.80
CA ASP A 416 -3.73 -17.51 40.10
C ASP A 416 -2.80 -18.46 40.86
N ALA A 417 -1.60 -18.65 40.30
CA ALA A 417 -0.57 -19.49 40.90
C ALA A 417 0.37 -18.62 41.74
N THR A 418 0.08 -18.46 43.03
CA THR A 418 0.91 -17.61 43.91
C THR A 418 2.17 -18.33 44.40
N ALA A 419 3.28 -17.59 44.48
CA ALA A 419 4.58 -18.16 44.83
C ALA A 419 4.77 -18.41 46.35
N THR A 420 3.81 -18.07 47.21
CA THR A 420 3.80 -18.51 48.61
C THR A 420 3.51 -20.02 48.76
N ALA A 421 2.87 -20.65 47.76
CA ALA A 421 2.63 -22.09 47.73
C ALA A 421 3.86 -22.92 47.33
N VAL A 422 4.97 -22.25 46.98
CA VAL A 422 6.15 -22.84 46.32
C VAL A 422 7.19 -23.31 47.35
N ASP A 423 7.24 -22.73 48.56
CA ASP A 423 8.19 -23.15 49.62
C ASP A 423 7.60 -24.10 50.68
N TYR A 424 6.28 -24.29 50.74
CA TYR A 424 5.65 -25.31 51.60
C TYR A 424 4.73 -26.22 50.79
N HIS A 425 5.17 -27.47 50.60
CA HIS A 425 4.52 -28.48 49.76
C HIS A 425 3.15 -29.01 50.26
N GLN A 426 2.43 -28.27 51.11
CA GLN A 426 1.23 -28.76 51.80
C GLN A 426 -0.06 -27.96 51.56
N VAL A 427 -0.08 -26.84 50.83
CA VAL A 427 -1.30 -25.99 50.72
C VAL A 427 -2.01 -26.12 49.37
N PHE A 428 -2.16 -27.34 48.86
CA PHE A 428 -3.19 -27.66 47.86
C PHE A 428 -4.10 -28.81 48.33
N ILE A 429 -4.03 -29.17 49.61
CA ILE A 429 -5.02 -30.05 50.25
C ILE A 429 -6.25 -29.24 50.71
N ASP A 430 -6.13 -27.94 50.94
CA ASP A 430 -7.24 -27.14 51.50
C ASP A 430 -8.25 -26.65 50.45
N ILE A 431 -7.90 -26.60 49.15
CA ILE A 431 -8.83 -26.17 48.09
C ILE A 431 -9.66 -27.34 47.55
N ILE A 432 -9.23 -28.59 47.74
CA ILE A 432 -10.00 -29.80 47.34
C ILE A 432 -10.99 -30.23 48.44
N ASN A 433 -10.90 -29.70 49.66
CA ASN A 433 -11.91 -29.91 50.71
C ASN A 433 -12.98 -28.81 50.78
N LEU A 434 -12.97 -27.85 49.85
CA LEU A 434 -13.94 -26.73 49.78
C LEU A 434 -14.69 -26.63 48.44
N LEU A 435 -14.59 -27.67 47.59
CA LEU A 435 -15.43 -27.94 46.43
C LEU A 435 -15.91 -29.40 46.53
#